data_AF-A0A6A5UNC7-F1
#
_entry.id   AF-A0A6A5UNC7-F1
#
_cell.length_a   1.000
_cell.length_b   1.000
_cell.length_c   1.000
_cell.angle_alpha   90.00
_cell.angle_beta   90.00
_cell.angle_gamma   90.00
#
_symmetry.space_group_name_H-M   'P 1'
#
loop_
_entity.id
_entity.type
_entity.pdbx_description
1 polymer ?
#
loop_
_entity_poly.entity_id
_entity_poly.type
_entity_poly.pdbx_seq_one_letter_code
_entity_poly.pdbx_strand_id
1 'polypeptide(L)'
;INRDKKGYALLHIDKYEENYLIPVPNMKIKGVLGGTSYPELVSNNSIISSNGIISEIKFGGKSLLGFGGGSKNSFEARIYRTSAPKDNLYTAKGSWNGSFSIIDTRSGQEGEQYDVNAEASVPITVADLLEQDPWESRRAWSAVVEALRRGDMQGTAHAKFEIEEGQRQMRRDEKARGEYWEPLFFQRLENDPVFDKLSSADKNFFTVDPEGGVWKIKTDAIANVRKPYHGDLLPTGQISKNESMQTKKEDENPGSEQQSPETHQHLHTDQMTGAAQCSGEPTKGIQQMKLDRGPKDILQEAKTTDAGDDARMDSFQDTQIEAFLRAKYQSAPR
;
A
#
# COMPACT_ATOMS: atom_id res chain seq x y z
N ILE A 1 10.12 6.37 -14.79
CA ILE A 1 9.63 5.35 -13.83
C ILE A 1 8.45 4.56 -14.40
N ASN A 2 8.76 3.49 -15.14
CA ASN A 2 7.83 2.40 -15.43
C ASN A 2 7.88 1.37 -14.28
N ARG A 3 6.73 0.85 -13.85
CA ARG A 3 6.69 -0.30 -12.95
C ARG A 3 5.82 -1.38 -13.57
N ASP A 4 6.46 -2.37 -14.15
CA ASP A 4 5.81 -3.58 -14.61
C ASP A 4 5.36 -4.37 -13.37
N LYS A 5 4.06 -4.35 -13.11
CA LYS A 5 3.48 -5.07 -11.98
C LYS A 5 3.19 -6.49 -12.43
N LYS A 6 3.72 -7.45 -11.69
CA LYS A 6 3.44 -8.87 -11.88
C LYS A 6 2.56 -9.34 -10.73
N GLY A 7 1.50 -10.08 -11.05
CA GLY A 7 0.55 -10.61 -10.07
C GLY A 7 -0.91 -10.43 -10.47
N TYR A 8 -1.77 -11.08 -9.70
CA TYR A 8 -3.21 -11.10 -9.92
C TYR A 8 -3.95 -11.26 -8.58
N ALA A 9 -5.24 -10.95 -8.59
CA ALA A 9 -6.17 -11.33 -7.55
C ALA A 9 -7.18 -12.34 -8.11
N LEU A 10 -7.64 -13.23 -7.25
CA LEU A 10 -8.81 -14.07 -7.50
C LEU A 10 -9.93 -13.61 -6.57
N LEU A 11 -11.06 -13.25 -7.16
CA LEU A 11 -12.28 -12.93 -6.44
C LEU A 11 -13.27 -14.08 -6.63
N HIS A 12 -13.74 -14.65 -5.52
CA HIS A 12 -14.85 -15.59 -5.52
C HIS A 12 -16.12 -14.88 -5.02
N ILE A 13 -17.25 -15.14 -5.68
CA ILE A 13 -18.56 -14.63 -5.27
C ILE A 13 -19.45 -15.83 -4.96
N ASP A 14 -19.55 -16.16 -3.67
CA ASP A 14 -20.27 -17.35 -3.15
C ASP A 14 -21.69 -17.47 -3.71
N LYS A 15 -22.44 -16.36 -3.73
CA LYS A 15 -23.84 -16.35 -4.19
C LYS A 15 -24.03 -16.93 -5.60
N TYR A 16 -23.04 -16.79 -6.47
CA TYR A 16 -23.11 -17.23 -7.86
C TYR A 16 -22.18 -18.41 -8.15
N GLU A 17 -21.37 -18.85 -7.18
CA GLU A 17 -20.31 -19.84 -7.37
C GLU A 17 -19.35 -19.43 -8.51
N GLU A 18 -19.05 -18.13 -8.58
CA GLU A 18 -18.26 -17.53 -9.65
C GLU A 18 -16.86 -17.11 -9.19
N ASN A 19 -15.88 -17.33 -10.05
CA ASN A 19 -14.50 -16.91 -9.83
C ASN A 19 -14.08 -15.92 -10.91
N TYR A 20 -13.34 -14.88 -10.50
CA TYR A 20 -12.87 -13.80 -11.34
C TYR A 20 -11.35 -13.67 -11.21
N LEU A 21 -10.64 -13.78 -12.33
CA LEU A 21 -9.21 -13.49 -12.42
C LEU A 21 -9.02 -12.02 -12.76
N ILE A 22 -8.31 -11.30 -11.89
CA ILE A 22 -8.11 -9.84 -11.98
C ILE A 22 -6.60 -9.56 -11.98
N PRO A 23 -5.99 -9.37 -13.16
CA PRO A 23 -4.58 -9.00 -13.28
C PRO A 23 -4.33 -7.58 -12.76
N VAL A 24 -3.16 -7.36 -12.16
CA VAL A 24 -2.76 -6.01 -11.71
C VAL A 24 -2.33 -5.16 -12.92
N PRO A 25 -2.88 -3.96 -13.14
CA PRO A 25 -2.46 -3.11 -14.25
C PRO A 25 -1.10 -2.47 -14.01
N ASN A 26 -0.34 -2.31 -15.09
CA ASN A 26 0.91 -1.56 -15.04
C ASN A 26 0.64 -0.08 -14.81
N MET A 27 1.59 0.61 -14.19
CA MET A 27 1.44 2.01 -13.80
C MET A 27 2.72 2.79 -14.04
N LYS A 28 2.56 4.00 -14.58
CA LYS A 28 3.61 5.01 -14.73
C LYS A 28 3.32 6.21 -13.85
N ILE A 29 4.37 6.87 -13.38
CA ILE A 29 4.24 8.18 -12.74
C ILE A 29 4.47 9.25 -13.81
N LYS A 30 3.45 10.04 -14.11
CA LYS A 30 3.51 11.17 -15.05
C LYS A 30 3.58 12.49 -14.28
N GLY A 31 3.93 13.59 -14.96
CA GLY A 31 3.88 14.95 -14.39
C GLY A 31 5.08 15.36 -13.52
N VAL A 32 6.13 14.54 -13.46
CA VAL A 32 7.32 14.80 -12.63
C VAL A 32 8.00 16.14 -12.97
N LEU A 33 8.26 16.40 -14.26
CA LEU A 33 8.88 17.65 -14.73
C LEU A 33 8.01 18.89 -14.45
N GLY A 34 6.68 18.71 -14.42
CA GLY A 34 5.73 19.78 -14.12
C GLY A 34 5.51 20.02 -12.62
N GLY A 35 6.25 19.32 -11.75
CA GLY A 35 6.19 19.48 -10.30
C GLY A 35 4.98 18.83 -9.61
N THR A 36 4.00 18.32 -10.37
CA THR A 36 2.80 17.63 -9.87
C THR A 36 2.73 16.23 -10.45
N SER A 37 3.32 15.27 -9.74
CA SER A 37 3.30 13.87 -10.15
C SER A 37 1.92 13.24 -9.93
N TYR A 38 1.53 12.35 -10.84
CA TYR A 38 0.30 11.56 -10.70
C TYR A 38 0.48 10.15 -11.28
N PRO A 39 -0.17 9.13 -10.70
CA PRO A 39 -0.18 7.79 -11.26
C PRO A 39 -1.05 7.74 -12.51
N GLU A 40 -0.62 6.97 -13.50
CA GLU A 40 -1.39 6.63 -14.69
C GLU A 40 -1.24 5.13 -14.98
N LEU A 41 -2.37 4.44 -15.16
CA LEU A 41 -2.37 3.05 -15.60
C LEU A 41 -2.03 2.95 -17.09
N VAL A 42 -1.21 1.96 -17.45
CA VAL A 42 -0.62 1.81 -18.80
C VAL A 42 -0.46 0.34 -19.18
N SER A 43 -1.57 -0.36 -19.39
CA SER A 43 -1.59 -1.71 -19.94
C SER A 43 -2.96 -2.05 -20.54
N ASN A 44 -3.02 -3.15 -21.28
CA ASN A 44 -4.27 -3.83 -21.57
C ASN A 44 -4.38 -5.03 -20.64
N ASN A 45 -5.49 -5.16 -19.90
CA ASN A 45 -5.74 -6.23 -18.96
C ASN A 45 -7.10 -6.85 -19.24
N SER A 46 -7.28 -8.13 -18.95
CA SER A 46 -8.60 -8.79 -19.01
C SER A 46 -9.04 -9.24 -17.63
N ILE A 47 -10.26 -8.89 -17.22
CA ILE A 47 -10.94 -9.56 -16.10
C ILE A 47 -11.68 -10.76 -16.68
N ILE A 48 -11.36 -11.96 -16.20
CA ILE A 48 -11.89 -13.22 -16.74
C ILE A 48 -12.78 -13.87 -15.70
N SER A 49 -14.05 -14.11 -16.04
CA SER A 49 -15.00 -14.81 -15.17
C SER A 49 -15.15 -16.28 -15.53
N SER A 50 -15.40 -17.12 -14.53
CA SER A 50 -15.71 -18.55 -14.70
C SER A 50 -17.01 -18.80 -15.46
N ASN A 51 -17.89 -17.81 -15.58
CA ASN A 51 -19.14 -17.91 -16.35
C ASN A 51 -18.97 -17.67 -17.86
N GLY A 52 -17.72 -17.46 -18.33
CA GLY A 52 -17.41 -17.26 -19.73
C GLY A 52 -17.59 -15.83 -20.23
N ILE A 53 -17.66 -14.84 -19.33
CA ILE A 53 -17.59 -13.41 -19.64
C ILE A 53 -16.15 -12.90 -19.44
N ILE A 54 -15.69 -12.10 -20.39
CA ILE A 54 -14.40 -11.40 -20.34
C ILE A 54 -14.65 -9.89 -20.46
N SER A 55 -13.99 -9.12 -19.60
CA SER A 55 -13.88 -7.67 -19.70
C SER A 55 -12.45 -7.30 -20.10
N GLU A 56 -12.21 -7.03 -21.38
CA GLU A 56 -10.93 -6.54 -21.90
C GLU A 56 -10.84 -5.03 -21.68
N ILE A 57 -9.89 -4.58 -20.87
CA ILE A 57 -9.71 -3.20 -20.44
C ILE A 57 -8.44 -2.64 -21.04
N LYS A 58 -8.55 -1.49 -21.71
CA LYS A 58 -7.42 -0.73 -22.24
C LYS A 58 -7.27 0.55 -21.43
N PHE A 59 -6.16 0.68 -20.71
CA PHE A 59 -5.80 1.90 -20.02
C PHE A 59 -5.03 2.82 -20.96
N GLY A 60 -5.39 4.11 -20.97
CA GLY A 60 -4.74 5.08 -21.84
C GLY A 60 -4.92 6.51 -21.33
N GLY A 61 -4.10 7.41 -21.84
CA GLY A 61 -4.21 8.84 -21.61
C GLY A 61 -3.89 9.56 -22.90
N LYS A 62 -4.94 10.08 -23.54
CA LYS A 62 -4.99 10.72 -24.86
C LYS A 62 -4.89 9.74 -26.05
N SER A 63 -5.87 9.86 -26.94
CA SER A 63 -6.14 9.10 -28.18
C SER A 63 -6.83 7.75 -28.02
N LEU A 64 -8.17 7.78 -27.93
CA LEU A 64 -9.00 6.71 -28.51
C LEU A 64 -10.21 7.21 -29.32
N LEU A 65 -10.51 8.52 -29.28
CA LEU A 65 -11.39 9.18 -30.22
C LEU A 65 -10.72 10.48 -30.67
N GLY A 66 -10.30 10.52 -31.94
CA GLY A 66 -9.52 11.61 -32.50
C GLY A 66 -10.29 12.92 -32.57
N PHE A 67 -10.35 13.68 -31.48
CA PHE A 67 -10.52 15.14 -31.44
C PHE A 67 -10.05 15.64 -30.05
N GLY A 68 -8.77 15.98 -29.93
CA GLY A 68 -8.26 17.03 -29.02
C GLY A 68 -8.64 17.04 -27.53
N GLY A 69 -9.01 15.93 -26.87
CA GLY A 69 -9.55 16.01 -25.49
C GLY A 69 -9.43 14.76 -24.62
N GLY A 70 -8.29 14.05 -24.62
CA GLY A 70 -8.12 12.92 -23.69
C GLY A 70 -7.97 13.37 -22.24
N SER A 71 -8.80 12.83 -21.35
CA SER A 71 -8.67 12.96 -19.90
C SER A 71 -7.51 12.11 -19.37
N LYS A 72 -6.91 12.53 -18.25
CA LYS A 72 -6.00 11.66 -17.48
C LYS A 72 -6.79 10.44 -17.02
N ASN A 73 -6.09 9.34 -16.75
CA ASN A 73 -6.71 8.17 -16.13
C ASN A 73 -7.88 7.57 -16.95
N SER A 74 -7.84 7.69 -18.28
CA SER A 74 -8.91 7.15 -19.11
C SER A 74 -8.80 5.64 -19.30
N PHE A 75 -9.93 5.00 -19.54
CA PHE A 75 -9.99 3.61 -19.93
C PHE A 75 -11.15 3.37 -20.90
N GLU A 76 -11.04 2.28 -21.66
CA GLU A 76 -12.14 1.68 -22.38
C GLU A 76 -12.13 0.17 -22.10
N ALA A 77 -13.27 -0.38 -21.73
CA ALA A 77 -13.45 -1.80 -21.51
C ALA A 77 -14.51 -2.36 -22.48
N ARG A 78 -14.21 -3.50 -23.09
CA ARG A 78 -15.12 -4.29 -23.92
C ARG A 78 -15.52 -5.55 -23.17
N ILE A 79 -16.83 -5.79 -23.07
CA ILE A 79 -17.38 -6.94 -22.36
C ILE A 79 -18.00 -7.89 -23.39
N TYR A 80 -17.54 -9.14 -23.41
CA TYR A 80 -17.97 -10.14 -24.39
C TYR A 80 -17.96 -11.55 -23.80
N ARG A 81 -18.59 -12.49 -24.51
CA ARG A 81 -18.53 -13.92 -24.17
C ARG A 81 -17.26 -14.54 -24.76
N THR A 82 -16.56 -15.37 -23.99
CA THR A 82 -15.39 -16.12 -24.48
C THR A 82 -15.71 -16.93 -25.74
N SER A 83 -16.93 -17.44 -25.89
CA SER A 83 -17.38 -18.18 -27.08
C SER A 83 -17.62 -17.30 -28.31
N ALA A 84 -17.75 -15.98 -28.15
CA ALA A 84 -17.97 -15.03 -29.24
C ALA A 84 -17.20 -13.72 -29.01
N PRO A 85 -15.84 -13.70 -29.10
CA PRO A 85 -15.04 -12.51 -28.78
C PRO A 85 -15.30 -11.28 -29.66
N LYS A 86 -15.91 -11.49 -30.83
CA LYS A 86 -16.30 -10.42 -31.76
C LYS A 86 -17.65 -9.78 -31.40
N ASP A 87 -18.49 -10.49 -30.63
CA ASP A 87 -19.78 -10.02 -30.17
C ASP A 87 -19.61 -9.22 -28.87
N ASN A 88 -19.38 -7.91 -29.04
CA ASN A 88 -19.30 -7.00 -27.92
C ASN A 88 -20.70 -6.78 -27.35
N LEU A 89 -20.89 -7.06 -26.07
CA LEU A 89 -22.14 -6.89 -25.36
C LEU A 89 -22.26 -5.48 -24.78
N TYR A 90 -21.18 -5.01 -24.18
CA TYR A 90 -21.12 -3.70 -23.56
C TYR A 90 -19.76 -3.04 -23.76
N THR A 91 -19.75 -1.72 -23.76
CA THR A 91 -18.53 -0.91 -23.66
C THR A 91 -18.63 -0.01 -22.45
N ALA A 92 -17.66 -0.08 -21.54
CA ALA A 92 -17.49 0.90 -20.47
C ALA A 92 -16.36 1.86 -20.82
N LYS A 93 -16.56 3.18 -20.74
CA LYS A 93 -15.52 4.15 -21.08
C LYS A 93 -15.61 5.44 -20.26
N GLY A 94 -14.46 6.00 -19.89
CA GLY A 94 -14.39 7.21 -19.09
C GLY A 94 -13.09 7.29 -18.31
N SER A 95 -13.14 7.79 -17.07
CA SER A 95 -11.99 7.91 -16.17
C SER A 95 -12.12 6.95 -15.00
N TRP A 96 -11.10 6.13 -14.72
CA TRP A 96 -11.16 5.15 -13.62
C TRP A 96 -11.13 5.79 -12.21
N ASN A 97 -10.76 7.07 -12.12
CA ASN A 97 -10.81 7.88 -10.90
C ASN A 97 -11.85 9.01 -10.97
N GLY A 98 -12.82 8.90 -11.87
CA GLY A 98 -13.84 9.92 -12.10
C GLY A 98 -15.12 9.25 -12.54
N SER A 99 -15.72 9.79 -13.59
CA SER A 99 -16.95 9.23 -14.15
C SER A 99 -16.69 8.41 -15.41
N PHE A 100 -17.50 7.38 -15.62
CA PHE A 100 -17.55 6.60 -16.84
C PHE A 100 -18.97 6.15 -17.16
N SER A 101 -19.24 5.81 -18.41
CA SER A 101 -20.53 5.27 -18.85
C SER A 101 -20.40 3.86 -19.39
N ILE A 102 -21.44 3.07 -19.21
CA ILE A 102 -21.59 1.70 -19.71
C ILE A 102 -22.66 1.73 -20.81
N ILE A 103 -22.27 1.33 -22.02
CA ILE A 103 -23.11 1.41 -23.21
C ILE A 103 -23.46 -0.02 -23.64
N ASP A 104 -24.73 -0.30 -23.87
CA ASP A 104 -25.16 -1.55 -24.52
C ASP A 104 -24.89 -1.43 -26.03
N THR A 105 -23.96 -2.22 -26.55
CA THR A 105 -23.52 -2.08 -27.94
C THR A 105 -24.50 -2.67 -28.95
N ARG A 106 -25.50 -3.42 -28.49
CA ARG A 106 -26.55 -3.99 -29.37
C ARG A 106 -27.65 -2.97 -29.65
N SER A 107 -28.01 -2.16 -28.65
CA SER A 107 -29.01 -1.09 -28.79
C SER A 107 -28.38 0.27 -29.09
N GLY A 108 -27.10 0.46 -28.78
CA GLY A 108 -26.42 1.75 -28.85
C GLY A 108 -26.85 2.73 -27.75
N GLN A 109 -27.70 2.30 -26.81
CA GLN A 109 -28.15 3.15 -25.71
C GLN A 109 -27.06 3.27 -24.65
N GLU A 110 -26.81 4.51 -24.22
CA GLU A 110 -26.04 4.77 -23.01
C GLU A 110 -26.85 4.24 -21.83
N GLY A 111 -26.31 3.22 -21.16
CA GLY A 111 -26.93 2.58 -20.02
C GLY A 111 -26.61 3.36 -18.75
N GLU A 112 -25.82 2.76 -17.88
CA GLU A 112 -25.48 3.31 -16.58
C GLU A 112 -24.32 4.30 -16.66
N GLN A 113 -24.41 5.42 -15.93
CA GLN A 113 -23.30 6.31 -15.65
C GLN A 113 -22.86 6.11 -14.20
N TYR A 114 -21.57 5.94 -13.99
CA TYR A 114 -20.98 5.74 -12.68
C TYR A 114 -19.99 6.85 -12.38
N ASP A 115 -20.07 7.45 -11.20
CA ASP A 115 -19.09 8.44 -10.71
C ASP A 115 -18.41 7.92 -9.45
N VAL A 116 -17.12 7.57 -9.59
CA VAL A 116 -16.28 7.08 -8.49
C VAL A 116 -16.22 8.07 -7.34
N ASN A 117 -16.32 9.38 -7.60
CA ASN A 117 -16.23 10.42 -6.56
C ASN A 117 -17.54 10.65 -5.81
N ALA A 118 -18.67 10.16 -6.34
CA ALA A 118 -19.95 10.23 -5.67
C ALA A 118 -20.09 9.16 -4.57
N GLU A 119 -19.26 8.11 -4.62
CA GLU A 119 -19.31 6.98 -3.70
C GLU A 119 -18.47 7.23 -2.43
N ALA A 120 -19.05 6.91 -1.28
CA ALA A 120 -18.35 6.98 -0.02
C ALA A 120 -17.41 5.77 0.15
N SER A 121 -16.13 6.03 0.43
CA SER A 121 -15.20 4.98 0.80
C SER A 121 -15.57 4.42 2.17
N VAL A 122 -15.73 3.09 2.26
CA VAL A 122 -15.98 2.42 3.53
C VAL A 122 -14.71 2.48 4.38
N PRO A 123 -14.76 3.06 5.60
CA PRO A 123 -13.59 3.17 6.44
C PRO A 123 -13.16 1.79 6.95
N ILE A 124 -11.87 1.50 6.85
CA ILE A 124 -11.26 0.32 7.46
C ILE A 124 -10.92 0.65 8.91
N THR A 125 -11.51 -0.06 9.86
CA THR A 125 -11.15 0.04 11.28
C THR A 125 -9.89 -0.77 11.55
N VAL A 126 -8.93 -0.18 12.24
CA VAL A 126 -7.67 -0.82 12.63
C VAL A 126 -7.44 -0.52 14.10
N ALA A 127 -6.89 -1.49 14.84
CA ALA A 127 -6.55 -1.34 16.25
C ALA A 127 -5.60 -0.16 16.50
N ASP A 128 -5.60 0.37 17.73
CA ASP A 128 -4.69 1.43 18.12
C ASP A 128 -3.23 0.96 18.09
N LEU A 129 -2.28 1.89 17.93
CA LEU A 129 -0.86 1.53 17.75
C LEU A 129 -0.30 0.69 18.90
N LEU A 130 -0.78 0.88 20.14
CA LEU A 130 -0.32 0.12 21.31
C LEU A 130 -0.87 -1.32 21.34
N GLU A 131 -2.01 -1.57 20.69
CA GLU A 131 -2.67 -2.88 20.61
C GLU A 131 -2.22 -3.70 19.39
N GLN A 132 -1.56 -3.05 18.43
CA GLN A 132 -0.97 -3.71 17.27
C GLN A 132 0.27 -4.50 17.67
N ASP A 133 0.52 -5.64 17.03
CA ASP A 133 1.80 -6.35 17.11
C ASP A 133 2.95 -5.44 16.62
N PRO A 134 4.16 -5.53 17.20
CA PRO A 134 5.32 -4.77 16.74
C PRO A 134 5.57 -4.86 15.22
N TRP A 135 5.20 -5.97 14.57
CA TRP A 135 5.39 -6.22 13.14
C TRP A 135 4.23 -5.76 12.26
N GLU A 136 3.12 -5.28 12.83
CA GLU A 136 2.06 -4.66 12.04
C GLU A 136 2.52 -3.30 11.50
N SER A 137 2.19 -3.02 10.23
CA SER A 137 2.84 -1.96 9.46
C SER A 137 2.76 -0.59 10.10
N ARG A 138 1.64 -0.20 10.71
CA ARG A 138 1.51 1.13 11.33
C ARG A 138 2.39 1.25 12.58
N ARG A 139 2.53 0.19 13.37
CA ARG A 139 3.41 0.15 14.54
C ARG A 139 4.88 0.01 14.15
N ALA A 140 5.21 -0.92 13.26
CA ALA A 140 6.58 -1.16 12.80
C ALA A 140 7.22 0.10 12.19
N TRP A 141 6.44 0.88 11.43
CA TRP A 141 6.92 2.08 10.74
C TRP A 141 6.57 3.40 11.46
N SER A 142 6.08 3.35 12.71
CA SER A 142 5.57 4.54 13.41
C SER A 142 6.60 5.67 13.48
N ALA A 143 7.84 5.35 13.88
CA ALA A 143 8.93 6.33 13.99
C ALA A 143 9.25 7.02 12.65
N VAL A 144 9.24 6.28 11.54
CA VAL A 144 9.44 6.82 10.19
C VAL A 144 8.30 7.77 9.82
N VAL A 145 7.05 7.34 10.03
CA VAL A 145 5.86 8.14 9.71
C VAL A 145 5.79 9.41 10.57
N GLU A 146 6.15 9.33 11.85
CA GLU A 146 6.20 10.49 12.75
C GLU A 146 7.27 11.50 12.33
N ALA A 147 8.48 11.04 11.98
CA ALA A 147 9.53 11.92 11.48
C ALA A 147 9.12 12.60 10.15
N LEU A 148 8.50 11.85 9.23
CA LEU A 148 7.95 12.41 7.99
C LEU A 148 6.90 13.49 8.24
N ARG A 149 5.98 13.27 9.20
CA ARG A 149 4.96 14.25 9.57
C ARG A 149 5.56 15.54 10.15
N ARG A 150 6.72 15.45 10.82
CA ARG A 150 7.45 16.62 11.34
C ARG A 150 8.36 17.28 10.28
N GLY A 151 8.49 16.72 9.08
CA GLY A 151 9.46 17.18 8.08
C GLY A 151 10.92 16.88 8.45
N ASP A 152 11.16 16.01 9.44
CA ASP A 152 12.49 15.62 9.91
C ASP A 152 13.08 14.54 9.01
N MET A 153 13.78 14.95 7.96
CA MET A 153 14.37 14.04 6.98
C MET A 153 15.55 13.23 7.56
N GLN A 154 16.29 13.77 8.53
CA GLN A 154 17.37 13.05 9.19
C GLN A 154 16.81 11.94 10.08
N GLY A 155 15.81 12.25 10.92
CA GLY A 155 15.10 11.28 11.73
C GLY A 155 14.40 10.22 10.89
N THR A 156 13.81 10.61 9.75
CA THR A 156 13.20 9.66 8.79
C THR A 156 14.23 8.66 8.28
N ALA A 157 15.39 9.14 7.82
CA ALA A 157 16.46 8.29 7.30
C ALA A 157 17.02 7.36 8.38
N HIS A 158 17.20 7.86 9.60
CA HIS A 158 17.70 7.08 10.73
C HIS A 158 16.71 5.97 11.14
N ALA A 159 15.44 6.31 11.40
CA ALA A 159 14.43 5.32 11.78
C ALA A 159 14.20 4.26 10.68
N LYS A 160 14.26 4.67 9.40
CA LYS A 160 14.21 3.75 8.26
C LYS A 160 15.41 2.80 8.26
N PHE A 161 16.61 3.34 8.51
CA PHE A 161 17.84 2.55 8.56
C PHE A 161 17.80 1.50 9.68
N GLU A 162 17.31 1.83 10.87
CA GLU A 162 17.22 0.89 11.99
C GLU A 162 16.39 -0.35 11.65
N ILE A 163 15.21 -0.16 11.03
CA ILE A 163 14.36 -1.27 10.61
C ILE A 163 15.06 -2.07 9.50
N GLU A 164 15.58 -1.41 8.47
CA GLU A 164 16.15 -2.09 7.31
C GLU A 164 17.44 -2.85 7.61
N GLU A 165 18.36 -2.29 8.41
CA GLU A 165 19.57 -2.99 8.82
C GLU A 165 19.24 -4.12 9.79
N GLY A 166 18.27 -3.93 10.70
CA GLY A 166 17.77 -4.99 11.56
C GLY A 166 17.24 -6.19 10.77
N GLN A 167 16.37 -5.93 9.79
CA GLN A 167 15.87 -6.96 8.87
C GLN A 167 16.99 -7.63 8.07
N ARG A 168 17.95 -6.85 7.56
CA ARG A 168 19.10 -7.36 6.81
C ARG A 168 19.96 -8.28 7.67
N GLN A 169 20.24 -7.90 8.92
CA GLN A 169 21.00 -8.71 9.86
C GLN A 169 20.26 -10.02 10.18
N MET A 170 18.95 -9.95 10.47
CA MET A 170 18.16 -11.16 10.70
C MET A 170 18.22 -12.15 9.51
N ARG A 171 18.14 -11.67 8.26
CA ARG A 171 18.29 -12.53 7.08
C ARG A 171 19.70 -13.14 6.97
N ARG A 172 20.75 -12.41 7.36
CA ARG A 172 22.12 -12.94 7.40
C ARG A 172 22.24 -14.05 8.44
N ASP A 173 21.66 -13.83 9.62
CA ASP A 173 21.74 -14.77 10.75
C ASP A 173 20.96 -16.06 10.49
N GLU A 174 19.75 -15.97 9.94
CA GLU A 174 18.97 -17.13 9.49
C GLU A 174 19.77 -17.95 8.47
N LYS A 175 20.32 -17.29 7.44
CA LYS A 175 21.15 -17.96 6.43
C LYS A 175 22.37 -18.64 7.05
N ALA A 176 23.01 -18.01 8.04
CA ALA A 176 24.15 -18.59 8.75
C ALA A 176 23.75 -19.83 9.59
N ARG A 177 22.50 -19.89 10.08
CA ARG A 177 21.92 -21.04 10.77
C ARG A 177 21.32 -22.10 9.82
N GLY A 178 21.28 -21.85 8.51
CA GLY A 178 20.59 -22.71 7.55
C GLY A 178 19.06 -22.64 7.66
N GLU A 179 18.54 -21.59 8.29
CA GLU A 179 17.12 -21.29 8.41
C GLU A 179 16.64 -20.44 7.23
N TYR A 180 15.35 -20.51 6.94
CA TYR A 180 14.69 -19.67 5.94
C TYR A 180 13.57 -18.88 6.57
N TRP A 181 13.36 -17.67 6.07
CA TRP A 181 12.18 -16.89 6.41
C TRP A 181 10.91 -17.58 5.93
N GLU A 182 9.94 -17.74 6.84
CA GLU A 182 8.63 -18.27 6.49
C GLU A 182 7.53 -17.22 6.66
N PRO A 183 6.71 -16.98 5.61
CA PRO A 183 5.54 -16.12 5.74
C PRO A 183 4.48 -16.74 6.65
N LEU A 184 3.97 -15.91 7.58
CA LEU A 184 2.95 -16.31 8.55
C LEU A 184 1.60 -16.64 7.91
N PHE A 185 1.12 -15.77 7.03
CA PHE A 185 -0.25 -15.82 6.52
C PHE A 185 -0.39 -16.33 5.09
N PHE A 186 0.74 -16.53 4.40
CA PHE A 186 0.75 -16.94 3.01
C PHE A 186 1.66 -18.14 2.81
N GLN A 187 1.28 -19.00 1.87
CA GLN A 187 2.11 -20.07 1.34
C GLN A 187 2.34 -19.86 -0.14
N ARG A 188 3.53 -20.26 -0.58
CA ARG A 188 3.85 -20.35 -2.00
C ARG A 188 3.39 -21.71 -2.53
N LEU A 189 2.67 -21.70 -3.63
CA LEU A 189 2.27 -22.85 -4.41
C LEU A 189 2.95 -22.80 -5.78
N GLU A 190 3.13 -23.98 -6.38
CA GLU A 190 3.61 -24.11 -7.76
C GLU A 190 2.56 -23.67 -8.77
N ASN A 191 1.30 -24.05 -8.53
CA ASN A 191 0.18 -23.71 -9.39
C ASN A 191 -1.11 -23.47 -8.59
N ASP A 192 -2.13 -22.92 -9.25
CA ASP A 192 -3.45 -22.70 -8.70
C ASP A 192 -4.51 -23.11 -9.72
N PRO A 193 -5.29 -24.19 -9.46
CA PRO A 193 -6.27 -24.69 -10.42
C PRO A 193 -7.31 -23.66 -10.89
N VAL A 194 -7.69 -22.71 -10.03
CA VAL A 194 -8.66 -21.65 -10.40
C VAL A 194 -8.00 -20.69 -11.39
N PHE A 195 -6.77 -20.28 -11.10
CA PHE A 195 -5.97 -19.48 -12.01
C PHE A 195 -5.73 -20.21 -13.33
N ASP A 196 -5.28 -21.47 -13.30
CA ASP A 196 -4.97 -22.29 -14.48
C ASP A 196 -6.21 -22.42 -15.40
N LYS A 197 -7.39 -22.64 -14.80
CA LYS A 197 -8.65 -22.72 -15.52
C LYS A 197 -9.02 -21.38 -16.17
N LEU A 198 -9.03 -20.28 -15.41
CA LEU A 198 -9.46 -18.97 -15.92
C LEU A 198 -8.48 -18.39 -16.94
N SER A 199 -7.19 -18.48 -16.67
CA SER A 199 -6.13 -17.98 -17.55
C SER A 199 -6.12 -18.66 -18.93
N SER A 200 -6.64 -19.89 -19.04
CA SER A 200 -6.76 -20.60 -20.31
C SER A 200 -7.71 -19.91 -21.31
N ALA A 201 -8.67 -19.11 -20.82
CA ALA A 201 -9.64 -18.42 -21.66
C ALA A 201 -9.05 -17.23 -22.41
N ASP A 202 -7.98 -16.61 -21.88
CA ASP A 202 -7.29 -15.49 -22.54
C ASP A 202 -5.85 -15.33 -22.02
N LYS A 203 -4.89 -15.87 -22.77
CA LYS A 203 -3.47 -15.91 -22.38
C LYS A 203 -2.70 -14.61 -22.64
N ASN A 204 -3.31 -13.62 -23.31
CA ASN A 204 -2.58 -12.48 -23.86
C ASN A 204 -2.57 -11.24 -22.96
N PHE A 205 -3.42 -11.19 -21.93
CA PHE A 205 -3.69 -9.96 -21.17
C PHE A 205 -3.37 -10.06 -19.67
N PHE A 206 -2.48 -10.97 -19.29
CA PHE A 206 -1.89 -10.98 -17.97
C PHE A 206 -0.42 -11.42 -18.04
N THR A 207 0.39 -10.94 -17.09
CA THR A 207 1.77 -11.39 -16.91
C THR A 207 1.91 -11.99 -15.52
N VAL A 208 2.17 -13.29 -15.46
CA VAL A 208 2.57 -13.95 -14.21
C VAL A 208 4.07 -14.15 -14.23
N ASP A 209 4.70 -13.95 -13.07
CA ASP A 209 6.08 -14.33 -12.84
C ASP A 209 6.15 -15.80 -12.40
N PRO A 210 6.61 -16.74 -13.24
CA PRO A 210 6.70 -18.13 -12.83
C PRO A 210 7.69 -18.31 -11.67
N GLU A 211 8.76 -17.51 -11.61
CA GLU A 211 9.76 -17.57 -10.54
C GLU A 211 9.22 -16.98 -9.24
N GLY A 212 8.29 -16.03 -9.33
CA GLY A 212 7.59 -15.43 -8.18
C GLY A 212 6.63 -16.38 -7.45
N GLY A 213 6.18 -17.44 -8.13
CA GLY A 213 5.22 -18.42 -7.60
C GLY A 213 3.81 -17.87 -7.39
N VAL A 214 2.89 -18.74 -6.98
CA VAL A 214 1.51 -18.36 -6.60
C VAL A 214 1.41 -18.25 -5.08
N TRP A 215 0.94 -17.11 -4.58
CA TRP A 215 0.78 -16.89 -3.15
C TRP A 215 -0.68 -17.05 -2.74
N LYS A 216 -0.93 -18.00 -1.82
CA LYS A 216 -2.27 -18.26 -1.26
C LYS A 216 -2.30 -18.02 0.23
N ILE A 217 -3.44 -17.56 0.71
CA ILE A 217 -3.69 -17.38 2.13
C ILE A 217 -3.70 -18.75 2.81
N LYS A 218 -2.99 -18.86 3.95
CA LYS A 218 -3.07 -19.99 4.88
C LYS A 218 -4.27 -19.77 5.81
N THR A 219 -5.47 -20.15 5.39
CA THR A 219 -6.71 -19.94 6.18
C THR A 219 -6.61 -20.52 7.58
N ASP A 220 -6.03 -21.70 7.71
CA ASP A 220 -5.84 -22.37 9.01
C ASP A 220 -4.83 -21.62 9.89
N ALA A 221 -3.77 -21.05 9.30
CA ALA A 221 -2.81 -20.25 10.05
C ALA A 221 -3.46 -18.95 10.59
N ILE A 222 -4.31 -18.29 9.79
CA ILE A 222 -5.04 -17.09 10.24
C ILE A 222 -5.95 -17.40 11.43
N ALA A 223 -6.67 -18.53 11.41
CA ALA A 223 -7.57 -18.90 12.49
C ALA A 223 -6.82 -19.17 13.82
N ASN A 224 -5.60 -19.70 13.72
CA ASN A 224 -4.84 -20.21 14.87
C ASN A 224 -3.74 -19.26 15.37
N VAL A 225 -3.27 -18.31 14.56
CA VAL A 225 -2.22 -17.39 14.96
C VAL A 225 -2.66 -16.55 16.17
N ARG A 226 -1.74 -16.21 17.06
CA ARG A 226 -1.96 -15.28 18.16
C ARG A 226 -0.83 -14.26 18.21
N LYS A 227 -1.15 -13.04 18.62
CA LYS A 227 -0.16 -12.01 18.90
C LYS A 227 0.52 -12.29 20.26
N PRO A 228 1.81 -11.96 20.44
CA PRO A 228 2.69 -11.41 19.43
C PRO A 228 3.15 -12.47 18.41
N TYR A 229 3.17 -12.10 17.13
CA TYR A 229 3.43 -13.03 16.02
C TYR A 229 4.86 -13.55 15.99
N HIS A 230 5.80 -12.82 16.58
CA HIS A 230 7.23 -13.14 16.58
C HIS A 230 7.81 -13.19 18.00
N GLY A 231 6.98 -13.48 19.00
CA GLY A 231 7.38 -13.43 20.41
C GLY A 231 7.92 -12.05 20.79
N ASP A 232 9.11 -12.03 21.40
CA ASP A 232 9.77 -10.79 21.83
C ASP A 232 10.64 -10.15 20.74
N LEU A 233 10.77 -10.76 19.56
CA LEU A 233 11.57 -10.21 18.48
C LEU A 233 10.87 -9.00 17.86
N LEU A 234 11.58 -7.88 17.74
CA LEU A 234 11.10 -6.66 17.13
C LEU A 234 11.50 -6.57 15.64
N PRO A 235 10.81 -5.75 14.82
CA PRO A 235 11.19 -5.52 13.43
C PRO A 235 12.61 -4.94 13.25
N THR A 236 13.18 -4.33 14.29
CA THR A 236 14.56 -3.82 14.30
C THR A 236 15.60 -4.91 14.59
N GLY A 237 15.19 -6.17 14.77
CA GLY A 237 16.05 -7.29 15.15
C GLY A 237 16.43 -7.32 16.64
N GLN A 238 15.96 -6.34 17.43
CA GLN A 238 16.14 -6.32 18.87
C GLN A 238 15.15 -7.27 19.56
N ILE A 239 15.54 -7.80 20.72
CA ILE A 239 14.64 -8.55 21.61
C ILE A 239 14.03 -7.57 22.61
N SER A 240 12.70 -7.49 22.65
CA SER A 240 11.97 -6.74 23.66
C SER A 240 12.23 -7.38 25.03
N LYS A 241 12.91 -6.66 25.92
CA LYS A 241 13.11 -7.09 27.29
C LYS A 241 11.84 -6.80 28.09
N ASN A 242 10.76 -7.52 27.83
CA ASN A 242 9.68 -7.62 28.81
C ASN A 242 10.09 -8.69 29.82
N GLU A 243 10.61 -8.26 30.98
CA GLU A 243 10.70 -9.11 32.17
C GLU A 243 9.28 -9.51 32.59
N SER A 244 8.72 -10.53 31.94
CA SER A 244 7.56 -11.22 32.46
C SER A 244 8.03 -12.15 33.57
N MET A 245 7.66 -11.74 34.79
CA MET A 245 7.56 -12.53 36.01
C MET A 245 7.58 -14.04 35.78
N GLN A 246 8.75 -14.66 35.83
CA GLN A 246 8.84 -16.07 36.20
C GLN A 246 8.54 -16.14 37.70
N THR A 247 7.34 -16.61 38.01
CA THR A 247 7.01 -17.20 39.30
C THR A 247 7.97 -18.38 39.52
N LYS A 248 9.07 -18.14 40.25
CA LYS A 248 9.76 -19.23 40.96
C LYS A 248 8.85 -19.67 42.11
N LYS A 249 8.02 -20.68 41.85
CA LYS A 249 7.59 -21.64 42.86
C LYS A 249 8.42 -22.90 42.65
N GLU A 250 8.88 -23.46 43.77
CA GLU A 250 9.78 -24.61 44.00
C GLU A 250 11.08 -24.12 44.65
N ASP A 251 11.51 -24.57 45.82
CA ASP A 251 10.95 -25.45 46.85
C ASP A 251 11.96 -25.34 48.01
N GLU A 252 11.59 -24.78 49.17
CA GLU A 252 12.30 -25.07 50.43
C GLU A 252 11.30 -25.11 51.60
N ASN A 253 11.21 -26.30 52.21
CA ASN A 253 10.44 -26.62 53.41
C ASN A 253 11.39 -26.59 54.64
N PRO A 254 10.91 -26.74 55.88
CA PRO A 254 10.70 -25.67 56.85
C PRO A 254 11.68 -25.73 58.05
N GLY A 255 11.89 -24.60 58.73
CA GLY A 255 12.62 -24.56 59.99
C GLY A 255 12.18 -23.39 60.88
N SER A 256 11.56 -23.74 62.01
CA SER A 256 11.55 -23.08 63.34
C SER A 256 12.32 -21.75 63.47
N GLU A 257 11.84 -20.68 64.13
CA GLU A 257 11.23 -20.62 65.45
C GLU A 257 10.71 -19.19 65.78
N GLN A 258 9.65 -19.16 66.60
CA GLN A 258 9.04 -18.13 67.46
C GLN A 258 9.70 -16.75 67.69
N GLN A 259 8.90 -15.66 67.58
CA GLN A 259 8.40 -14.80 68.69
C GLN A 259 7.77 -13.48 68.16
N SER A 260 6.67 -13.04 68.77
CA SER A 260 5.92 -11.78 68.55
C SER A 260 6.12 -10.82 69.77
N PRO A 261 5.41 -9.67 69.94
CA PRO A 261 4.74 -8.71 69.03
C PRO A 261 5.04 -7.22 69.39
N GLU A 262 4.24 -6.29 68.82
CA GLU A 262 3.89 -4.92 69.28
C GLU A 262 4.76 -3.76 68.75
N THR A 263 4.29 -2.53 68.47
CA THR A 263 3.00 -1.82 68.31
C THR A 263 3.42 -0.40 67.83
N HIS A 264 2.62 0.30 67.01
CA HIS A 264 2.24 1.71 67.22
C HIS A 264 1.65 2.36 65.96
N GLN A 265 0.38 2.74 66.10
CA GLN A 265 -0.32 3.76 65.33
C GLN A 265 0.19 5.16 65.73
N HIS A 266 0.26 6.10 64.78
CA HIS A 266 -0.26 7.46 65.02
C HIS A 266 -0.58 8.25 63.75
N LEU A 267 -1.71 8.96 63.84
CA LEU A 267 -2.23 9.99 62.93
C LEU A 267 -1.46 11.31 63.05
N HIS A 268 -1.48 12.13 61.98
CA HIS A 268 -1.86 13.56 61.95
C HIS A 268 -1.87 14.04 60.47
N THR A 269 -3.00 14.48 59.88
CA THR A 269 -3.50 15.89 59.73
C THR A 269 -2.39 16.87 59.29
N ASP A 270 -2.49 17.59 58.16
CA ASP A 270 -3.40 18.74 57.97
C ASP A 270 -3.71 19.10 56.50
N GLN A 271 -4.89 19.72 56.36
CA GLN A 271 -5.39 20.47 55.21
C GLN A 271 -4.80 21.90 55.16
N MET A 272 -4.70 22.49 53.96
CA MET A 272 -5.18 23.86 53.65
C MET A 272 -4.99 24.13 52.14
N THR A 273 -6.07 24.25 51.36
CA THR A 273 -6.77 25.47 50.89
C THR A 273 -6.03 26.34 49.87
N GLY A 274 -6.70 26.67 48.76
CA GLY A 274 -6.32 27.78 47.88
C GLY A 274 -6.96 27.72 46.50
N ALA A 275 -8.18 28.23 46.36
CA ALA A 275 -8.89 28.41 45.09
C ALA A 275 -8.44 29.70 44.36
N ALA A 276 -8.50 29.70 43.02
CA ALA A 276 -8.82 30.89 42.22
C ALA A 276 -9.20 30.50 40.77
N GLN A 277 -10.45 30.77 40.40
CA GLN A 277 -10.92 30.88 39.02
C GLN A 277 -10.65 32.31 38.52
N CYS A 278 -10.49 32.50 37.21
CA CYS A 278 -11.16 33.59 36.49
C CYS A 278 -11.10 33.40 34.96
N SER A 279 -12.21 33.82 34.35
CA SER A 279 -12.66 33.73 32.96
C SER A 279 -12.16 34.85 32.04
N GLY A 280 -12.25 34.66 30.71
CA GLY A 280 -12.46 35.77 29.76
C GLY A 280 -11.96 35.55 28.32
N GLU A 281 -12.90 35.36 27.38
CA GLU A 281 -12.81 35.64 25.92
C GLU A 281 -13.45 37.03 25.63
N PRO A 282 -13.57 37.63 24.40
CA PRO A 282 -13.31 37.11 23.02
C PRO A 282 -12.68 38.13 21.99
N THR A 283 -12.64 37.71 20.70
CA THR A 283 -12.93 38.43 19.40
C THR A 283 -11.88 38.70 18.29
N LYS A 284 -12.23 38.20 17.07
CA LYS A 284 -12.13 38.73 15.66
C LYS A 284 -10.79 38.87 14.87
N GLY A 285 -10.67 38.12 13.76
CA GLY A 285 -10.82 38.62 12.36
C GLY A 285 -9.61 38.96 11.45
N ILE A 286 -9.43 38.15 10.36
CA ILE A 286 -9.03 38.46 8.94
C ILE A 286 -7.61 38.99 8.62
N GLN A 287 -6.82 38.28 7.78
CA GLN A 287 -6.43 38.71 6.39
C GLN A 287 -5.55 37.69 5.62
N GLN A 288 -5.64 37.79 4.30
CA GLN A 288 -5.14 36.90 3.24
C GLN A 288 -3.97 37.56 2.48
N MET A 289 -2.96 36.79 2.03
CA MET A 289 -1.91 37.29 1.10
C MET A 289 -1.64 36.32 -0.06
N LYS A 290 -1.58 36.91 -1.27
CA LYS A 290 -1.12 36.39 -2.57
C LYS A 290 0.39 36.61 -2.75
N LEU A 291 1.04 35.82 -3.63
CA LEU A 291 2.15 36.16 -4.56
C LEU A 291 2.64 34.82 -5.21
N ASP A 292 3.32 34.69 -6.35
CA ASP A 292 3.31 35.26 -7.71
C ASP A 292 4.07 34.25 -8.64
N ARG A 293 4.09 34.48 -9.96
CA ARG A 293 4.51 33.53 -11.03
C ARG A 293 6.00 33.57 -11.47
N GLY A 294 6.50 32.41 -11.97
CA GLY A 294 7.41 32.22 -13.16
C GLY A 294 8.94 32.35 -12.95
N PRO A 295 9.85 31.95 -13.89
CA PRO A 295 9.72 31.49 -15.32
C PRO A 295 10.45 30.13 -15.65
N LYS A 296 10.04 29.27 -16.62
CA LYS A 296 10.31 29.20 -18.09
C LYS A 296 11.76 29.45 -18.56
N ASP A 297 12.49 28.38 -18.95
CA ASP A 297 13.05 28.14 -20.30
C ASP A 297 14.11 27.01 -20.31
N ILE A 298 14.24 26.34 -21.47
CA ILE A 298 15.33 25.51 -22.03
C ILE A 298 14.80 24.20 -22.64
N LEU A 299 14.57 24.21 -23.95
CA LEU A 299 14.58 23.04 -24.83
C LEU A 299 14.76 23.48 -26.30
N GLN A 300 15.92 23.18 -26.88
CA GLN A 300 16.30 23.14 -28.32
C GLN A 300 17.82 22.82 -28.36
N GLU A 301 18.45 21.91 -29.10
CA GLU A 301 18.21 20.96 -30.20
C GLU A 301 19.27 19.82 -30.01
N ALA A 302 19.21 18.59 -30.55
CA ALA A 302 19.22 18.22 -31.97
C ALA A 302 18.96 16.71 -32.21
N LYS A 303 18.44 16.40 -33.41
CA LYS A 303 18.34 15.08 -34.09
C LYS A 303 19.76 14.62 -34.54
N THR A 304 20.15 13.35 -34.72
CA THR A 304 19.63 12.26 -35.57
C THR A 304 20.38 10.92 -35.32
N THR A 305 19.75 9.81 -35.75
CA THR A 305 20.23 8.45 -36.17
C THR A 305 20.41 7.29 -35.17
N ASP A 306 19.44 6.38 -35.29
CA ASP A 306 19.51 4.90 -35.45
C ASP A 306 19.56 3.97 -34.23
N ALA A 307 18.88 2.82 -34.42
CA ALA A 307 18.33 1.87 -33.48
C ALA A 307 19.24 1.47 -32.29
N GLY A 308 18.85 1.93 -31.10
CA GLY A 308 19.43 1.53 -29.82
C GLY A 308 18.96 2.36 -28.61
N ASP A 309 17.98 3.25 -28.79
CA ASP A 309 17.79 4.40 -27.90
C ASP A 309 16.76 4.24 -26.79
N ASP A 310 15.88 3.25 -26.80
CA ASP A 310 14.81 3.15 -25.78
C ASP A 310 15.38 2.92 -24.36
N ALA A 311 16.40 2.06 -24.21
CA ALA A 311 17.03 1.82 -22.91
C ALA A 311 17.95 2.98 -22.46
N ARG A 312 18.54 3.71 -23.40
CA ARG A 312 19.35 4.90 -23.10
C ARG A 312 18.49 6.12 -22.77
N MET A 313 17.35 6.31 -23.42
CA MET A 313 16.39 7.36 -23.08
C MET A 313 15.73 7.12 -21.72
N ASP A 314 15.32 5.88 -21.41
CA ASP A 314 14.70 5.58 -20.11
C ASP A 314 15.71 5.80 -18.96
N SER A 315 16.96 5.38 -19.13
CA SER A 315 18.01 5.61 -18.12
C SER A 315 18.38 7.09 -17.98
N PHE A 316 18.43 7.87 -19.08
CA PHE A 316 18.65 9.31 -19.00
C PHE A 316 17.50 10.05 -18.30
N GLN A 317 16.26 9.67 -18.58
CA GLN A 317 15.08 10.26 -17.95
C GLN A 317 15.01 9.91 -16.46
N ASP A 318 15.26 8.66 -16.08
CA ASP A 318 15.27 8.26 -14.67
C ASP A 318 16.40 8.97 -13.89
N THR A 319 17.59 9.14 -14.49
CA THR A 319 18.70 9.88 -13.87
C THR A 319 18.37 11.37 -13.68
N GLN A 320 17.72 12.00 -14.67
CA GLN A 320 17.27 13.39 -14.56
C GLN A 320 16.14 13.56 -13.53
N ILE A 321 15.24 12.58 -13.43
CA ILE A 321 14.18 12.55 -12.43
C ILE A 321 14.77 12.40 -11.02
N GLU A 322 15.72 11.50 -10.81
CA GLU A 322 16.40 11.33 -9.53
C GLU A 322 17.19 12.59 -9.13
N ALA A 323 17.89 13.21 -10.09
CA ALA A 323 18.60 14.47 -9.86
C ALA A 323 17.64 15.62 -9.49
N PHE A 324 16.49 15.72 -10.16
CA PHE A 324 15.46 16.70 -9.85
C PHE A 324 14.85 16.48 -8.45
N LEU A 325 14.51 15.23 -8.11
CA LEU A 325 13.98 14.89 -6.78
C LEU A 325 15.03 15.19 -5.70
N ARG A 326 16.29 14.82 -5.91
CA ARG A 326 17.39 15.13 -4.99
C ARG A 326 17.53 16.65 -4.81
N ALA A 327 17.54 17.43 -5.88
CA ALA A 327 17.65 18.89 -5.81
C ALA A 327 16.47 19.55 -5.07
N LYS A 328 15.25 19.05 -5.31
CA LYS A 328 14.01 19.56 -4.67
C LYS A 328 13.96 19.29 -3.17
N TYR A 329 14.49 18.15 -2.71
CA TYR A 329 14.42 17.74 -1.30
C TYR A 329 15.72 17.97 -0.51
N GLN A 330 16.81 18.37 -1.16
CA GLN A 330 18.04 18.83 -0.49
C GLN A 330 18.07 20.34 -0.19
N SER A 331 17.15 21.12 -0.75
CA SER A 331 17.14 22.59 -0.65
C SER A 331 16.02 23.18 0.24
N ALA A 332 15.30 22.34 1.00
CA ALA A 332 14.38 22.87 2.01
C ALA A 332 15.18 23.48 3.18
N PRO A 333 14.93 24.74 3.58
CA PRO A 333 15.67 25.39 4.66
C PRO A 333 15.41 24.68 6.00
N ARG A 334 16.47 24.59 6.81
CA ARG A 334 16.53 23.94 8.13
C ARG A 334 15.59 24.58 9.15
#